data_AF-A0A535BS94-F1
#
_entry.id   AF-A0A535BS94-F1
#
_cell.length_a   1.000
_cell.length_b   1.000
_cell.length_c   1.000
_cell.angle_alpha   90.00
_cell.angle_beta   90.00
_cell.angle_gamma   90.00
#
_symmetry.space_group_name_H-M   'P 1'
#
loop_
_entity.id
_entity.type
_entity.pdbx_description
1 polymer ?
#
loop_
_entity_poly.entity_id
_entity_poly.type
_entity_poly.pdbx_seq_one_letter_code
_entity_poly.pdbx_strand_id
1 'polypeptide(L)'
;MRRDGFVSGFARSWIQQPSNHILLELVVAFAGGEGARRWLTESAAADKANPHYVKAISMNGIDPYYGWHLADAIGPDYADVISFVKGNDFFMVGVDSPVDDLAGSVSGQTRRQYEAAPPYTIPPSQWPEGDRTFPFGQYAVLLVLLTGSIVVVATLAVRRARWPS
;
A
#
# COMPACT_ATOMS: atom_id res chain seq x y z
N MET A 1 8.30 -13.23 8.15
CA MET A 1 8.11 -13.61 6.74
C MET A 1 7.50 -15.01 6.59
N ARG A 2 8.16 -16.11 6.99
CA ARG A 2 7.59 -17.47 6.84
C ARG A 2 6.29 -17.78 7.61
N ARG A 3 5.84 -16.90 8.51
CA ARG A 3 4.76 -17.17 9.49
C ARG A 3 3.35 -16.91 8.95
N ASP A 4 3.22 -16.08 7.91
CA ASP A 4 1.93 -15.69 7.32
C ASP A 4 1.75 -16.25 5.91
N GLY A 5 2.68 -17.13 5.52
CA GLY A 5 2.79 -17.64 4.18
C GLY A 5 3.38 -16.65 3.18
N PHE A 6 4.15 -15.62 3.58
CA PHE A 6 4.86 -14.78 2.59
C PHE A 6 5.64 -15.66 1.60
N VAL A 7 5.45 -15.40 0.31
CA VAL A 7 6.13 -16.07 -0.78
C VAL A 7 7.13 -15.12 -1.44
N SER A 8 6.65 -13.98 -1.92
CA SER A 8 7.46 -12.99 -2.62
C SER A 8 6.83 -11.60 -2.54
N GLY A 9 7.63 -10.56 -2.80
CA GLY A 9 7.13 -9.20 -2.92
C GLY A 9 7.82 -8.47 -4.06
N PHE A 10 7.09 -7.55 -4.68
CA PHE A 10 7.59 -6.65 -5.71
C PHE A 10 7.10 -5.23 -5.40
N ALA A 11 7.96 -4.24 -5.59
CA ALA A 11 7.59 -2.84 -5.44
C ALA A 11 8.22 -2.00 -6.56
N ARG A 12 7.51 -0.97 -6.99
CA ARG A 12 7.97 0.01 -7.98
C ARG A 12 7.50 1.41 -7.60
N SER A 13 8.31 2.40 -7.93
CA SER A 13 7.96 3.81 -7.73
C SER A 13 8.34 4.65 -8.94
N TRP A 14 7.61 5.76 -9.13
CA TRP A 14 7.86 6.74 -10.19
C TRP A 14 7.58 8.14 -9.68
N ILE A 15 8.30 9.09 -10.27
CA ILE A 15 8.10 10.51 -10.02
C ILE A 15 7.54 11.11 -11.30
N GLN A 16 6.36 11.73 -11.20
CA GLN A 16 5.77 12.49 -12.29
C GLN A 16 6.31 13.92 -12.25
N GLN A 17 7.04 14.31 -13.29
CA GLN A 17 7.45 15.69 -13.50
C GLN A 17 6.45 16.42 -14.43
N PRO A 18 6.15 17.72 -14.21
CA PRO A 18 6.72 18.61 -13.19
C PRO A 18 5.94 18.65 -11.86
N SER A 19 4.83 17.93 -11.71
CA SER A 19 3.98 18.00 -10.51
C SER A 19 4.64 17.48 -9.23
N ASN A 20 5.75 16.74 -9.35
CA ASN A 20 6.45 16.07 -8.25
C ASN A 20 5.57 15.07 -7.50
N HIS A 21 4.54 14.53 -8.16
CA HIS A 21 3.77 13.42 -7.61
C HIS A 21 4.60 12.15 -7.62
N ILE A 22 4.55 11.40 -6.53
CA ILE A 22 5.22 10.11 -6.43
C ILE A 22 4.16 9.02 -6.43
N LEU A 23 4.23 8.12 -7.40
CA LEU A 23 3.45 6.89 -7.41
C LEU A 23 4.30 5.78 -6.78
N LEU A 24 3.73 5.08 -5.79
CA LEU A 24 4.26 3.85 -5.21
C LEU A 24 3.28 2.71 -5.46
N GLU A 25 3.81 1.56 -5.86
CA GLU A 25 3.03 0.35 -6.05
C GLU A 25 3.78 -0.84 -5.46
N LEU A 26 3.05 -1.68 -4.71
CA LEU A 26 3.59 -2.86 -4.05
C LEU A 26 2.62 -4.02 -4.21
N VAL A 27 3.18 -5.21 -4.46
CA VAL A 27 2.46 -6.48 -4.52
C VAL A 27 3.19 -7.48 -3.64
N VAL A 28 2.46 -8.20 -2.80
CA VAL A 28 3.00 -9.25 -1.94
C VAL A 28 2.17 -10.50 -2.13
N ALA A 29 2.83 -11.57 -2.58
CA ALA A 29 2.23 -12.89 -2.70
C ALA A 29 2.34 -13.64 -1.38
N PHE A 30 1.22 -14.21 -0.96
CA PHE A 30 1.11 -15.13 0.17
C PHE A 30 0.80 -16.55 -0.32
N ALA A 31 1.04 -17.55 0.52
CA ALA A 31 0.80 -18.95 0.23
C ALA A 31 -0.70 -19.28 0.14
N GLY A 32 -1.55 -18.42 0.70
CA GLY A 32 -2.99 -18.50 0.62
C GLY A 32 -3.65 -17.13 0.83
N GLY A 33 -4.92 -17.03 0.44
CA GLY A 33 -5.74 -15.82 0.62
C GLY A 33 -5.97 -15.40 2.07
N GLU A 34 -5.95 -16.30 3.05
CA GLU A 34 -6.10 -15.96 4.46
C GLU A 34 -4.92 -15.11 4.94
N GLY A 35 -3.69 -15.47 4.54
CA GLY A 35 -2.50 -14.67 4.83
C GLY A 35 -2.63 -13.25 4.28
N ALA A 36 -3.02 -13.12 3.01
CA ALA A 36 -3.22 -11.82 2.37
C ALA A 36 -4.34 -10.99 3.04
N ARG A 37 -5.51 -11.60 3.34
CA ARG A 37 -6.64 -10.92 3.99
C ARG A 37 -6.33 -10.50 5.44
N ARG A 38 -5.60 -11.34 6.18
CA ARG A 38 -5.14 -11.02 7.52
C ARG A 38 -4.17 -9.84 7.48
N TRP A 39 -3.20 -9.89 6.57
CA TRP A 39 -2.27 -8.79 6.35
C TRP A 39 -2.99 -7.48 6.02
N LEU A 40 -4.01 -7.52 5.15
CA LEU A 40 -4.84 -6.36 4.82
C LEU A 40 -5.54 -5.80 6.07
N THR A 41 -6.16 -6.66 6.88
CA THR A 41 -6.89 -6.25 8.10
C THR A 41 -5.95 -5.61 9.13
N GLU A 42 -4.80 -6.22 9.36
CA GLU A 42 -3.81 -5.72 10.32
C GLU A 42 -3.16 -4.42 9.84
N SER A 43 -2.84 -4.33 8.55
CA SER A 43 -2.32 -3.10 7.94
C SER A 43 -3.34 -1.97 8.04
N ALA A 44 -4.63 -2.25 7.78
CA ALA A 44 -5.70 -1.26 7.95
C ALA A 44 -5.80 -0.74 9.39
N ALA A 45 -5.63 -1.61 10.39
CA ALA A 45 -5.66 -1.21 11.79
C ALA A 45 -4.44 -0.34 12.16
N ALA A 46 -3.24 -0.72 11.70
CA ALA A 46 -2.01 0.03 11.94
C ALA A 46 -2.04 1.40 11.25
N ASP A 47 -2.49 1.46 9.99
CA ASP A 47 -2.55 2.68 9.20
C ASP A 47 -3.58 3.67 9.73
N LYS A 48 -4.73 3.19 10.24
CA LYS A 48 -5.72 4.03 10.94
C LYS A 48 -5.21 4.61 12.26
N ALA A 49 -4.23 3.98 12.88
CA ALA A 49 -3.60 4.48 14.10
C ALA A 49 -2.47 5.50 13.81
N ASN A 50 -2.17 5.78 12.54
CA ASN A 50 -1.17 6.77 12.15
C ASN A 50 -1.61 8.18 12.57
N PRO A 51 -0.76 8.97 13.26
CA PRO A 51 -1.08 10.35 13.64
C PRO A 51 -1.44 11.29 12.49
N HIS A 52 -1.01 10.96 11.27
CA HIS A 52 -1.27 11.72 10.04
C HIS A 52 -2.55 11.29 9.32
N TYR A 53 -3.24 10.25 9.81
CA TYR A 53 -4.50 9.78 9.22
C TYR A 53 -5.57 10.87 9.33
N VAL A 54 -6.14 11.26 8.20
CA VAL A 54 -7.21 12.27 8.15
C VAL A 54 -8.56 11.61 7.94
N LYS A 55 -8.69 10.77 6.91
CA LYS A 55 -9.97 10.17 6.52
C LYS A 55 -9.78 8.90 5.69
N ALA A 56 -10.82 8.09 5.62
CA ALA A 56 -10.87 6.93 4.75
C ALA A 56 -11.17 7.34 3.30
N ILE A 57 -10.63 6.58 2.35
CA ILE A 57 -10.99 6.65 0.93
C ILE A 57 -11.85 5.45 0.59
N SER A 58 -13.00 5.69 -0.04
CA SER A 58 -13.93 4.64 -0.45
C SER A 58 -13.86 4.37 -1.95
N MET A 59 -13.95 3.10 -2.31
CA MET A 59 -14.03 2.58 -3.66
C MET A 59 -15.19 1.59 -3.79
N ASN A 60 -15.78 1.54 -4.99
CA ASN A 60 -16.78 0.54 -5.34
C ASN A 60 -16.15 -0.57 -6.19
N GLY A 61 -16.69 -1.79 -6.10
CA GLY A 61 -16.34 -2.92 -6.97
C GLY A 61 -14.94 -3.52 -6.76
N ILE A 62 -14.29 -3.22 -5.64
CA ILE A 62 -13.06 -3.87 -5.16
C ILE A 62 -13.37 -4.32 -3.73
N ASP A 63 -13.14 -5.59 -3.42
CA ASP A 63 -13.34 -6.15 -2.07
C ASP A 63 -12.45 -7.41 -1.92
N PRO A 64 -11.73 -7.59 -0.80
CA PRO A 64 -11.56 -6.65 0.31
C PRO A 64 -10.50 -5.58 0.03
N TYR A 65 -10.75 -4.38 0.56
CA TYR A 65 -9.83 -3.25 0.47
C TYR A 65 -9.94 -2.30 1.69
N TYR A 66 -8.95 -1.43 1.84
CA TYR A 66 -9.09 -0.19 2.61
C TYR A 66 -8.32 0.93 1.93
N GLY A 67 -8.76 2.17 2.12
CA GLY A 67 -8.10 3.36 1.59
C GLY A 67 -8.07 4.48 2.61
N TRP A 68 -7.09 5.36 2.50
CA TRP A 68 -6.82 6.40 3.49
C TRP A 68 -6.08 7.58 2.88
N HIS A 69 -6.45 8.77 3.37
CA HIS A 69 -5.83 10.05 3.07
C HIS A 69 -5.02 10.50 4.30
N LEU A 70 -3.78 10.87 4.04
CA LEU A 70 -2.77 11.33 5.00
C LEU A 70 -2.44 12.80 4.72
N ALA A 71 -2.24 13.57 5.78
CA ALA A 71 -1.69 14.91 5.70
C ALA A 71 -0.64 15.12 6.79
N ASP A 72 0.52 15.64 6.43
CA ASP A 72 1.50 16.09 7.41
C ASP A 72 0.96 17.33 8.15
N ALA A 73 1.21 17.36 9.47
CA ALA A 73 0.81 18.48 10.32
C ALA A 73 1.80 19.64 10.27
N ILE A 74 3.02 19.40 9.78
CA ILE A 74 4.15 20.33 9.86
C ILE A 74 4.47 20.98 8.50
N GLY A 75 4.28 20.26 7.39
CA GLY A 75 4.49 20.77 6.04
C GLY A 75 3.41 20.32 5.04
N PRO A 76 3.41 20.88 3.83
CA PRO A 76 2.47 20.49 2.80
C PRO A 76 2.94 19.17 2.16
N ASP A 77 2.62 18.05 2.81
CA ASP A 77 2.89 16.70 2.33
C ASP A 77 1.63 15.86 2.51
N TYR A 78 1.13 15.31 1.42
CA TYR A 78 -0.15 14.61 1.36
C TYR A 78 0.03 13.27 0.66
N ALA A 79 -0.64 12.24 1.18
CA ALA A 79 -0.63 10.94 0.55
C ALA A 79 -2.02 10.30 0.55
N ASP A 80 -2.38 9.74 -0.60
CA ASP A 80 -3.57 8.92 -0.78
C ASP A 80 -3.10 7.49 -1.05
N VAL A 81 -3.53 6.54 -0.21
CA VAL A 81 -3.12 5.14 -0.29
C VAL A 81 -4.33 4.24 -0.29
N ILE A 82 -4.34 3.25 -1.18
CA ILE A 82 -5.36 2.19 -1.21
C ILE A 82 -4.67 0.84 -1.30
N SER A 83 -5.06 -0.06 -0.40
CA SER A 83 -4.61 -1.44 -0.36
C SER A 83 -5.79 -2.38 -0.57
N PHE A 84 -5.58 -3.47 -1.31
CA PHE A 84 -6.60 -4.47 -1.56
C PHE A 84 -6.01 -5.88 -1.64
N VAL A 85 -6.87 -6.90 -1.59
CA VAL A 85 -6.47 -8.30 -1.81
C VAL A 85 -7.21 -8.85 -3.01
N LYS A 86 -6.49 -9.63 -3.83
CA LYS A 86 -7.08 -10.45 -4.90
C LYS A 86 -6.43 -11.84 -4.87
N GLY A 87 -7.23 -12.86 -4.58
CA GLY A 87 -6.73 -14.21 -4.36
C GLY A 87 -5.80 -14.31 -3.14
N ASN A 88 -4.57 -14.76 -3.37
CA ASN A 88 -3.50 -14.89 -2.39
C ASN A 88 -2.53 -13.68 -2.37
N ASP A 89 -2.85 -12.62 -3.11
CA ASP A 89 -1.97 -11.46 -3.28
C ASP A 89 -2.55 -10.21 -2.60
N PHE A 90 -1.69 -9.50 -1.88
CA PHE A 90 -1.93 -8.17 -1.34
C PHE A 90 -1.34 -7.12 -2.27
N PHE A 91 -2.07 -6.04 -2.49
CA PHE A 91 -1.67 -4.91 -3.31
C PHE A 91 -1.75 -3.63 -2.50
N MET A 92 -0.84 -2.70 -2.76
CA MET A 92 -0.87 -1.33 -2.25
C MET A 92 -0.53 -0.37 -3.39
N VAL A 93 -1.33 0.69 -3.51
CA VAL A 93 -1.12 1.81 -4.42
C VAL A 93 -1.11 3.08 -3.58
N GLY A 94 -0.04 3.85 -3.65
CA GLY A 94 0.09 5.14 -2.96
C GLY A 94 0.44 6.23 -3.95
N VAL A 95 -0.18 7.39 -3.81
CA VAL A 95 0.25 8.63 -4.48
C VAL A 95 0.57 9.65 -3.42
N ASP A 96 1.72 10.28 -3.54
CA ASP A 96 2.22 11.32 -2.64
C ASP A 96 2.43 12.63 -3.40
N SER A 97 2.16 13.77 -2.75
CA SER A 97 2.20 15.09 -3.36
C SER A 97 2.55 16.19 -2.37
N PRO A 98 3.32 17.22 -2.78
CA PRO A 98 3.56 18.42 -1.98
C PRO A 98 2.34 19.35 -1.89
N VAL A 99 1.21 19.00 -2.51
CA VAL A 99 -0.06 19.75 -2.46
C VAL A 99 -1.23 18.77 -2.41
N ASP A 100 -2.35 19.16 -1.80
CA ASP A 100 -3.55 18.29 -1.71
C ASP A 100 -4.35 18.28 -3.03
N ASP A 101 -3.78 17.66 -4.07
CA ASP A 101 -4.33 17.58 -5.42
C ASP A 101 -4.47 16.14 -5.95
N LEU A 102 -4.50 15.17 -5.04
CA LEU A 102 -4.48 13.74 -5.35
C LEU A 102 -5.81 13.19 -5.89
N ALA A 103 -6.83 14.04 -6.01
CA ALA A 103 -8.22 13.71 -6.29
C ALA A 103 -8.37 12.61 -7.36
N GLY A 104 -8.69 11.39 -6.91
CA GLY A 104 -9.00 10.25 -7.76
C GLY A 104 -7.80 9.56 -8.42
N SER A 105 -6.58 10.10 -8.32
CA SER A 105 -5.36 9.51 -8.91
C SER A 105 -5.08 8.12 -8.34
N VAL A 106 -5.09 7.98 -7.00
CA VAL A 106 -4.89 6.68 -6.36
C VAL A 106 -6.00 5.69 -6.74
N SER A 107 -7.26 6.14 -6.78
CA SER A 107 -8.42 5.28 -7.05
C SER A 107 -8.39 4.77 -8.49
N GLY A 108 -8.03 5.63 -9.44
CA GLY A 108 -7.86 5.27 -10.84
C GLY A 108 -6.73 4.25 -11.03
N GLN A 109 -5.58 4.47 -10.37
CA GLN A 109 -4.45 3.55 -10.47
C GLN A 109 -4.72 2.21 -9.78
N THR A 110 -5.43 2.22 -8.64
CA THR A 110 -5.88 1.02 -7.93
C THR A 110 -6.81 0.18 -8.79
N ARG A 111 -7.79 0.81 -9.45
CA ARG A 111 -8.69 0.12 -10.37
C ARG A 111 -7.92 -0.55 -11.52
N ARG A 112 -6.98 0.16 -12.14
CA ARG A 112 -6.12 -0.41 -13.20
C ARG A 112 -5.34 -1.64 -12.72
N GLN A 113 -4.76 -1.58 -11.51
CA GLN A 113 -4.08 -2.74 -10.95
C GLN A 113 -5.03 -3.91 -10.67
N TYR A 114 -6.18 -3.64 -10.05
CA TYR A 114 -7.16 -4.67 -9.72
C TYR A 114 -7.68 -5.39 -10.97
N GLU A 115 -7.93 -4.66 -12.04
CA GLU A 115 -8.39 -5.21 -13.33
C GLU A 115 -7.30 -6.03 -14.03
N ALA A 116 -6.04 -5.59 -13.96
CA ALA A 116 -4.91 -6.29 -14.57
C ALA A 116 -4.44 -7.52 -13.78
N ALA A 117 -4.63 -7.54 -12.46
CA ALA A 117 -4.18 -8.63 -11.61
C ALA A 117 -4.96 -9.93 -11.91
N PRO A 118 -4.30 -11.10 -11.90
CA PRO A 118 -5.01 -12.38 -12.00
C PRO A 118 -5.92 -12.60 -10.78
N PRO A 119 -6.93 -13.49 -10.87
CA PRO A 119 -7.75 -13.86 -9.71
C PRO A 119 -6.95 -14.46 -8.54
N TYR A 120 -5.82 -15.10 -8.83
CA TYR A 120 -4.85 -15.67 -7.89
C TYR A 120 -3.53 -15.96 -8.63
N THR A 121 -2.40 -15.94 -7.92
CA THR A 121 -1.09 -16.37 -8.44
C THR A 121 -0.74 -17.81 -8.02
N ILE A 122 -1.31 -18.29 -6.91
CA ILE A 122 -1.26 -19.69 -6.48
C ILE A 122 -2.69 -20.25 -6.51
N PRO A 123 -2.96 -21.39 -7.18
CA PRO A 123 -4.30 -21.97 -7.21
C PRO A 123 -4.84 -22.27 -5.80
N PRO A 124 -6.13 -21.99 -5.50
CA PRO A 124 -6.70 -22.23 -4.18
C PRO A 124 -6.58 -23.68 -3.67
N SER A 125 -6.52 -24.66 -4.57
CA SER A 125 -6.31 -26.07 -4.22
C SER A 125 -4.93 -26.37 -3.62
N GLN A 126 -4.00 -25.41 -3.67
CA GLN A 126 -2.64 -25.50 -3.12
C GLN A 126 -2.47 -24.63 -1.87
N TRP A 127 -3.50 -23.90 -1.45
CA TRP A 127 -3.41 -23.06 -0.27
C TRP A 127 -3.39 -23.92 1.00
N PRO A 128 -2.60 -23.54 2.01
CA PRO A 128 -2.53 -24.28 3.29
C PRO A 128 -3.76 -24.06 4.19
N GLU A 129 -4.77 -23.32 3.72
CA GLU A 129 -6.00 -22.99 4.46
C GLU A 129 -6.83 -24.26 4.72
N GLY A 130 -6.76 -24.74 5.96
CA GLY A 130 -7.30 -26.03 6.40
C GLY A 130 -6.39 -26.72 7.42
N ASP A 131 -5.08 -26.43 7.35
CA ASP A 131 -4.04 -26.98 8.23
C ASP A 131 -3.41 -25.89 9.11
N ARG A 132 -4.05 -25.65 10.26
CA ARG A 132 -3.53 -24.98 11.49
C ARG A 132 -3.31 -23.46 11.50
N THR A 133 -3.66 -22.92 12.67
CA THR A 133 -3.58 -21.52 13.12
C THR A 133 -2.12 -21.04 13.26
N PHE A 134 -1.77 -19.94 12.60
CA PHE A 134 -0.48 -19.27 12.76
C PHE A 134 -0.58 -18.08 13.73
N PRO A 135 0.23 -18.02 14.83
CA PRO A 135 0.26 -16.88 15.73
C PRO A 135 1.07 -15.71 15.13
N PHE A 136 0.58 -14.47 15.24
CA PHE A 136 1.21 -13.29 14.63
C PHE A 136 1.96 -12.43 15.67
N GLY A 137 3.09 -11.87 15.26
CA GLY A 137 3.83 -10.87 16.03
C GLY A 137 5.11 -10.49 15.33
N GLN A 138 5.25 -9.19 15.05
CA GLN A 138 6.48 -8.42 14.71
C GLN A 138 6.61 -7.77 13.32
N TYR A 139 5.70 -7.95 12.34
CA TYR A 139 5.92 -7.40 10.98
C TYR A 139 5.08 -6.19 10.56
N ALA A 140 4.16 -5.70 11.42
CA ALA A 140 3.53 -4.38 11.23
C ALA A 140 4.56 -3.23 11.12
N VAL A 141 5.80 -3.46 11.58
CA VAL A 141 6.91 -2.49 11.57
C VAL A 141 7.44 -2.21 10.15
N LEU A 142 7.32 -3.13 9.18
CA LEU A 142 7.87 -2.93 7.83
C LEU A 142 7.06 -1.93 6.98
N LEU A 143 5.76 -1.78 7.24
CA LEU A 143 4.94 -0.76 6.57
C LEU A 143 5.09 0.64 7.20
N VAL A 144 5.40 0.72 8.50
CA VAL A 144 5.83 1.98 9.14
C VAL A 144 7.12 2.50 8.47
N LEU A 145 8.01 1.59 8.05
CA LEU A 145 9.19 1.98 7.29
C LEU A 145 8.84 2.45 5.88
N LEU A 146 7.82 1.91 5.20
CA LEU A 146 7.41 2.39 3.87
C LEU A 146 6.63 3.71 3.92
N THR A 147 5.79 3.93 4.93
CA THR A 147 5.13 5.24 5.16
C THR A 147 6.12 6.31 5.61
N GLY A 148 7.08 5.97 6.47
CA GLY A 148 8.23 6.83 6.75
C GLY A 148 9.15 7.02 5.53
N SER A 149 9.25 6.04 4.63
CA SER A 149 10.02 6.15 3.38
C SER A 149 9.34 7.01 2.34
N ILE A 150 8.01 7.07 2.30
CA ILE A 150 7.28 8.02 1.43
C ILE A 150 7.69 9.46 1.81
N VAL A 151 7.67 9.77 3.11
CA VAL A 151 8.16 11.06 3.64
C VAL A 151 9.65 11.30 3.32
N VAL A 152 10.51 10.27 3.45
CA VAL A 152 11.96 10.39 3.17
C VAL A 152 12.28 10.53 1.67
N VAL A 153 11.57 9.85 0.79
CA VAL A 153 11.79 9.94 -0.67
C VAL A 153 11.25 11.27 -1.21
N ALA A 154 10.10 11.74 -0.73
CA ALA A 154 9.56 13.06 -1.05
C ALA A 154 10.50 14.17 -0.56
N THR A 155 10.98 14.12 0.69
CA THR A 155 11.96 15.10 1.19
C THR A 155 13.31 15.05 0.46
N LEU A 156 13.81 13.88 0.08
CA LEU A 156 15.07 13.76 -0.68
C LEU A 156 14.92 14.26 -2.13
N ALA A 157 13.78 14.01 -2.79
CA ALA A 157 13.49 14.51 -4.13
C ALA A 157 13.31 16.04 -4.14
N VAL A 158 12.57 16.60 -3.18
CA VAL A 158 12.38 18.05 -3.02
C VAL A 158 13.70 18.75 -2.66
N ARG A 159 14.55 18.13 -1.83
CA ARG A 159 15.88 18.70 -1.49
C ARG A 159 16.82 18.72 -2.70
N ARG A 160 16.82 17.69 -3.55
CA ARG A 160 17.63 17.68 -4.78
C ARG A 160 17.14 18.69 -5.82
N ALA A 161 15.83 18.88 -5.97
CA ALA A 161 15.28 19.84 -6.93
C ALA A 161 15.55 21.31 -6.55
N ARG A 162 15.79 21.61 -5.26
CA ARG A 162 16.08 22.97 -4.77
C ARG A 162 17.54 23.38 -4.88
N TRP A 163 18.46 22.45 -5.18
CA TRP A 163 19.88 22.74 -5.39
C TRP A 163 20.22 22.53 -6.88
N PRO A 164 20.23 23.60 -7.71
CA PRO A 164 20.87 23.50 -9.00
C PRO A 164 22.36 23.27 -8.80
N SER A 165 22.89 22.25 -9.51
CA SER A 165 24.34 22.05 -9.67
C SER A 165 24.93 23.21 -10.47
#